data_AF-A0A251SIL7-F1
#
_entry.id   AF-A0A251SIL7-F1
#
_cell.length_a   1.000
_cell.length_b   1.000
_cell.length_c   1.000
_cell.angle_alpha   90.00
_cell.angle_beta   90.00
_cell.angle_gamma   90.00
#
_symmetry.space_group_name_H-M   'P 1'
#
loop_
_entity.id
_entity.type
_entity.pdbx_description
1 polymer ?
#
loop_
_entity_poly.entity_id
_entity_poly.type
_entity_poly.pdbx_seq_one_letter_code
_entity_poly.pdbx_strand_id
1 'polypeptide(L)'
;MKTYGILLVAGVLLAGILDSAAQNCGCTPDLCCSKYGYCGSGDEYCGAGCQGGPCSSTPTNDVSVSSIVTDAFFNGIADQASGGCAGKGFYARAAFLDALGNYGQFGTVGSEDDSKREIAAFFAHVTHETGRR
;
A
#
# COMPACT_ATOMS: atom_id res chain seq x y z
N MET A 1 43.89 -34.35 23.16
CA MET A 1 42.45 -34.56 22.84
C MET A 1 41.56 -33.38 23.22
N LYS A 2 41.87 -32.58 24.26
CA LYS A 2 41.02 -31.44 24.69
C LYS A 2 41.14 -30.16 23.84
N THR A 3 42.21 -30.04 23.05
CA THR A 3 42.51 -28.88 22.20
C THR A 3 41.84 -28.92 20.82
N TYR A 4 41.56 -30.10 20.28
CA TYR A 4 40.87 -30.24 18.98
C TYR A 4 39.37 -29.91 19.06
N GLY A 5 38.74 -30.11 20.23
CA GLY A 5 37.32 -29.74 20.43
C GLY A 5 37.07 -28.24 20.41
N ILE A 6 38.03 -27.43 20.90
CA ILE A 6 37.94 -25.97 20.89
C ILE A 6 38.14 -25.41 19.47
N LEU A 7 39.00 -26.03 18.67
CA LEU A 7 39.23 -25.64 17.27
C LEU A 7 38.01 -25.92 16.38
N LEU A 8 37.26 -26.99 16.65
CA LEU A 8 36.04 -27.30 15.89
C LEU A 8 34.87 -26.35 16.25
N VAL A 9 34.74 -25.95 17.52
CA VAL A 9 33.70 -25.00 17.95
C VAL A 9 34.00 -23.58 17.43
N ALA A 10 35.27 -23.17 17.40
CA ALA A 10 35.68 -21.88 16.83
C ALA A 10 35.47 -21.82 15.30
N GLY A 11 35.68 -22.93 14.58
CA GLY A 11 35.45 -23.01 13.13
C GLY A 11 33.99 -22.88 12.72
N VAL A 12 33.06 -23.41 13.53
CA VAL A 12 31.61 -23.31 13.26
C VAL A 12 31.06 -21.91 13.57
N LEU A 13 31.63 -21.21 14.56
CA LEU A 13 31.26 -19.83 14.88
C LEU A 13 31.69 -18.81 13.80
N LEU A 14 32.74 -19.11 13.03
CA LEU A 14 33.24 -18.26 11.94
C LEU A 14 32.53 -18.49 10.58
N ALA A 15 31.79 -19.59 10.42
CA ALA A 15 31.00 -19.88 9.22
C ALA A 15 29.53 -19.42 9.32
N GLY A 16 29.10 -18.95 10.50
CA GLY A 16 27.71 -18.59 10.80
C GLY A 16 27.35 -17.11 10.56
N ILE A 17 28.26 -16.30 10.03
CA ILE A 17 27.90 -14.99 9.47
C ILE A 17 27.24 -15.20 8.11
N LEU A 18 26.01 -15.74 8.11
CA LEU A 18 25.11 -15.50 7.00
C LEU A 18 25.06 -13.98 6.85
N ASP A 19 25.60 -13.52 5.73
CA ASP A 19 25.46 -12.16 5.24
C ASP A 19 24.08 -11.66 5.63
N SER A 20 24.05 -10.68 6.53
CA SER A 20 22.87 -9.83 6.64
C SER A 20 22.80 -9.14 5.31
N ALA A 21 22.09 -9.74 4.35
CA ALA A 21 21.88 -9.17 3.03
C ALA A 21 21.49 -7.72 3.28
N ALA A 22 22.39 -6.82 2.88
CA ALA A 22 22.20 -5.41 3.09
C ALA A 22 20.83 -5.07 2.51
N GLN A 23 19.95 -4.45 3.31
CA GLN A 23 18.65 -3.96 2.87
C GLN A 23 18.79 -2.74 1.96
N ASN A 24 19.72 -2.80 1.01
CA ASN A 24 20.11 -1.72 0.14
C ASN A 24 20.06 -2.26 -1.29
N CYS A 25 19.17 -1.70 -2.10
CA CYS A 25 18.85 -2.16 -3.46
C CYS A 25 20.03 -2.05 -4.44
N GLY A 26 20.98 -2.99 -4.36
CA GLY A 26 22.10 -3.16 -5.28
C GLY A 26 21.91 -4.31 -6.26
N CYS A 27 20.68 -4.48 -6.76
CA CYS A 27 20.33 -5.61 -7.61
C CYS A 27 20.99 -5.53 -8.99
N THR A 28 21.23 -6.69 -9.61
CA THR A 28 21.54 -6.75 -11.03
C THR A 28 20.42 -6.11 -11.85
N PRO A 29 20.71 -5.55 -13.05
CA PRO A 29 19.72 -4.78 -13.82
C PRO A 29 18.41 -5.52 -14.13
N ASP A 30 18.45 -6.85 -14.24
CA ASP A 30 17.30 -7.69 -14.56
C ASP A 30 16.50 -8.19 -13.33
N LEU A 31 16.91 -7.81 -12.11
CA LEU A 31 16.25 -8.21 -10.88
C LEU A 31 15.60 -7.02 -10.18
N CYS A 32 14.46 -7.28 -9.56
CA CYS A 32 13.73 -6.31 -8.77
C CYS A 32 14.23 -6.28 -7.35
N CYS A 33 14.22 -5.09 -6.74
CA CYS A 33 14.38 -4.93 -5.31
C CYS A 33 13.01 -4.91 -4.65
N SER A 34 12.71 -5.91 -3.83
CA SER A 34 11.46 -6.00 -3.09
C SER A 34 11.30 -4.83 -2.11
N LYS A 35 10.09 -4.64 -1.59
CA LYS A 35 9.82 -3.65 -0.53
C LYS A 35 10.62 -3.89 0.76
N TYR A 36 11.25 -5.04 0.89
CA TYR A 36 12.07 -5.44 2.03
C TYR A 36 13.58 -5.40 1.72
N GLY A 37 13.97 -4.85 0.56
CA GLY A 37 15.37 -4.68 0.18
C GLY A 37 16.05 -5.96 -0.36
N TYR A 38 15.28 -6.97 -0.78
CA TYR A 38 15.84 -8.20 -1.35
C TYR A 38 15.75 -8.22 -2.87
N CYS A 39 16.79 -8.73 -3.52
CA CYS A 39 16.82 -8.88 -4.97
C CYS A 39 16.20 -10.20 -5.42
N GLY A 40 15.34 -10.15 -6.43
CA GLY A 40 14.76 -11.35 -7.02
C GLY A 40 13.82 -11.05 -8.18
N SER A 41 13.13 -12.09 -8.63
CA SER A 41 12.19 -12.06 -9.75
C SER A 41 10.83 -12.59 -9.32
N GLY A 42 9.77 -12.17 -10.00
CA GLY A 42 8.39 -12.55 -9.66
C GLY A 42 7.73 -11.54 -8.72
N ASP A 43 6.43 -11.69 -8.51
CA ASP A 43 5.58 -10.68 -7.85
C ASP A 43 6.02 -10.35 -6.40
N GLU A 44 6.59 -11.31 -5.69
CA GLU A 44 7.14 -11.12 -4.34
C GLU A 44 8.27 -10.07 -4.27
N TYR A 45 8.99 -9.88 -5.38
CA TYR A 45 10.13 -8.96 -5.52
C TYR A 45 9.80 -7.75 -6.39
N CYS A 46 9.14 -8.00 -7.51
CA CYS A 46 8.82 -7.01 -8.53
C CYS A 46 7.47 -6.34 -8.31
N GLY A 47 6.60 -6.88 -7.46
CA GLY A 47 5.24 -6.41 -7.26
C GLY A 47 5.14 -5.16 -6.39
N ALA A 48 4.03 -5.08 -5.65
CA ALA A 48 3.68 -3.92 -4.85
C ALA A 48 4.80 -3.52 -3.87
N GLY A 49 5.24 -2.26 -3.96
CA GLY A 49 6.29 -1.71 -3.11
C GLY A 49 7.72 -2.03 -3.55
N CYS A 50 7.90 -2.59 -4.75
CA CYS A 50 9.23 -2.74 -5.36
C CYS A 50 9.98 -1.39 -5.40
N GLN A 51 11.22 -1.41 -4.91
CA GLN A 51 12.05 -0.23 -4.66
C GLN A 51 13.01 0.09 -5.81
N GLY A 52 13.24 -0.85 -6.74
CA GLY A 52 14.14 -0.67 -7.88
C GLY A 52 14.21 -1.88 -8.81
N GLY A 53 14.77 -1.69 -10.00
CA GLY A 53 14.79 -2.72 -11.06
C GLY A 53 13.53 -2.71 -11.92
N PRO A 54 13.23 -3.80 -12.67
CA PRO A 54 12.05 -3.91 -13.53
C PRO A 54 10.78 -4.19 -12.71
N CYS A 55 10.46 -3.28 -11.78
CA CYS A 55 9.27 -3.38 -10.95
C CYS A 55 8.02 -3.49 -11.82
N SER A 56 7.21 -4.49 -11.55
CA SER A 56 5.85 -4.59 -12.07
C SER A 56 5.07 -3.40 -11.57
N SER A 57 4.62 -2.55 -12.49
CA SER A 57 3.55 -1.61 -12.20
C SER A 57 2.38 -2.42 -11.65
N THR A 58 1.92 -2.07 -10.44
CA THR A 58 0.73 -2.71 -9.86
C THR A 58 -0.39 -2.58 -10.89
N PRO A 59 -1.09 -3.68 -11.25
CA PRO A 59 -2.10 -3.61 -12.29
C PRO A 59 -3.09 -2.50 -11.95
N THR A 60 -3.19 -1.49 -12.81
CA THR A 60 -4.24 -0.48 -12.73
C THR A 60 -5.38 -0.90 -13.62
N ASN A 61 -6.59 -0.48 -13.27
CA ASN A 61 -7.77 -0.66 -14.10
C ASN A 61 -8.28 0.70 -14.62
N ASP A 62 -9.22 0.66 -15.57
CA ASP A 62 -9.79 1.86 -16.20
C ASP A 62 -10.98 2.45 -15.40
N VAL A 63 -11.10 2.14 -14.10
CA VAL A 63 -12.17 2.68 -13.26
C VAL A 63 -11.99 4.17 -13.04
N SER A 64 -13.09 4.90 -13.26
CA SER A 64 -13.21 6.29 -12.81
C SER A 64 -13.81 6.33 -11.40
N VAL A 65 -13.00 6.71 -10.41
CA VAL A 65 -13.47 6.93 -9.03
C VAL A 65 -14.60 7.96 -9.00
N SER A 66 -14.52 9.00 -9.84
CA SER A 66 -15.56 10.03 -9.92
C SER A 66 -16.91 9.50 -10.42
N SER A 67 -16.90 8.41 -11.21
CA SER A 67 -18.10 7.74 -11.69
C SER A 67 -18.70 6.78 -10.66
N ILE A 68 -17.88 6.19 -9.78
CA ILE A 68 -18.35 5.39 -8.63
C ILE A 68 -18.89 6.30 -7.52
N VAL A 69 -18.10 7.28 -7.11
CA VAL A 69 -18.46 8.26 -6.09
C VAL A 69 -19.29 9.35 -6.75
N THR A 70 -20.56 9.06 -7.01
CA THR A 70 -21.54 10.02 -7.54
C THR A 70 -21.96 11.03 -6.47
N ASP A 71 -22.59 12.15 -6.88
CA ASP A 71 -23.21 13.08 -5.93
C ASP A 71 -24.24 12.38 -5.04
N ALA A 72 -25.05 11.48 -5.60
CA ALA A 72 -26.04 10.73 -4.85
C ALA A 72 -25.40 9.82 -3.79
N PHE A 73 -24.32 9.11 -4.14
CA PHE A 73 -23.58 8.27 -3.18
C PHE A 73 -22.94 9.12 -2.07
N PHE A 74 -22.23 10.18 -2.44
CA PHE A 74 -21.53 11.04 -1.48
C PHE A 74 -22.51 11.74 -0.53
N ASN A 75 -23.57 12.36 -1.08
CA ASN A 75 -24.58 13.06 -0.28
C ASN A 75 -25.41 12.08 0.55
N GLY A 76 -25.64 10.85 0.07
CA GLY A 76 -26.31 9.80 0.85
C GLY A 76 -25.62 9.50 2.19
N ILE A 77 -24.30 9.68 2.26
CA ILE A 77 -23.49 9.55 3.48
C ILE A 77 -23.46 10.88 4.24
N ALA A 78 -23.08 11.97 3.57
CA ALA A 78 -22.91 13.28 4.21
C ALA A 78 -24.21 13.82 4.83
N ASP A 79 -25.36 13.50 4.24
CA ASP A 79 -26.65 14.00 4.71
C ASP A 79 -27.20 13.30 5.93
N GLN A 80 -26.61 12.18 6.34
CA GLN A 80 -26.92 11.54 7.63
C GLN A 80 -26.52 12.42 8.82
N ALA A 81 -25.63 13.39 8.62
CA ALA A 81 -25.28 14.35 9.65
C ALA A 81 -26.49 15.23 10.03
N SER A 82 -26.76 15.32 11.33
CA SER A 82 -27.80 16.18 11.88
C SER A 82 -27.54 17.66 11.54
N GLY A 83 -28.59 18.47 11.52
CA GLY A 83 -28.46 19.91 11.20
C GLY A 83 -27.58 20.71 12.18
N GLY A 84 -27.35 20.19 13.39
CA GLY A 84 -26.46 20.79 14.39
C GLY A 84 -25.02 20.30 14.33
N CYS A 85 -24.69 19.39 13.40
CA CYS A 85 -23.33 18.87 13.24
C CYS A 85 -22.42 19.97 12.67
N ALA A 86 -21.29 20.21 13.34
CA ALA A 86 -20.29 21.20 12.89
C ALA A 86 -19.75 20.89 11.48
N GLY A 87 -19.76 19.62 11.07
CA GLY A 87 -19.35 19.18 9.74
C GLY A 87 -20.45 19.28 8.66
N LYS A 88 -21.69 19.69 9.01
CA LYS A 88 -22.79 19.76 8.04
C LYS A 88 -22.48 20.84 6.99
N GLY A 89 -22.48 20.44 5.72
CA GLY A 89 -22.13 21.31 4.59
C GLY A 89 -20.64 21.58 4.41
N PHE A 90 -19.77 21.06 5.28
CA PHE A 90 -18.32 21.15 5.14
C PHE A 90 -17.78 20.11 4.15
N TYR A 91 -18.22 18.85 4.28
CA TYR A 91 -17.83 17.78 3.36
C TYR A 91 -18.61 17.89 2.05
N ALA A 92 -17.92 18.15 0.95
CA ALA A 92 -18.51 18.29 -0.38
C ALA A 92 -17.81 17.37 -1.40
N ARG A 93 -18.58 16.77 -2.31
CA ARG A 93 -18.02 15.88 -3.34
C ARG A 93 -16.97 16.58 -4.21
N ALA A 94 -17.18 17.85 -4.54
CA ALA A 94 -16.22 18.64 -5.30
C ALA A 94 -14.85 18.72 -4.59
N ALA A 95 -14.83 18.93 -3.28
CA ALA A 95 -13.59 18.95 -2.49
C ALA A 95 -12.93 17.56 -2.42
N PHE A 96 -13.73 16.48 -2.34
CA PHE A 96 -13.22 15.11 -2.46
C PHE A 96 -12.55 14.86 -3.82
N LEU A 97 -13.16 15.29 -4.92
CA LEU A 97 -12.60 15.10 -6.27
C LEU A 97 -11.36 15.96 -6.52
N ASP A 98 -11.31 17.16 -5.96
CA ASP A 98 -10.12 18.01 -6.00
C ASP A 98 -8.96 17.35 -5.24
N ALA A 99 -9.22 16.83 -4.03
CA ALA A 99 -8.24 16.09 -3.26
C ALA A 99 -7.76 14.83 -3.99
N LEU A 100 -8.69 14.07 -4.60
CA LEU A 100 -8.42 12.86 -5.39
C LEU A 100 -7.39 13.11 -6.51
N GLY A 101 -7.37 14.31 -7.10
CA GLY A 101 -6.39 14.68 -8.13
C GLY A 101 -4.92 14.55 -7.67
N ASN A 102 -4.67 14.54 -6.36
CA ASN A 102 -3.33 14.36 -5.77
C ASN A 102 -2.98 12.89 -5.48
N TYR A 103 -3.93 11.96 -5.63
CA TYR A 103 -3.79 10.54 -5.27
C TYR A 103 -4.18 9.63 -6.45
N GLY A 104 -3.40 9.66 -7.53
CA GLY A 104 -3.72 8.95 -8.77
C GLY A 104 -3.85 7.41 -8.70
N GLN A 105 -3.42 6.79 -7.59
CA GLN A 105 -3.55 5.36 -7.33
C GLN A 105 -4.78 5.00 -6.49
N PHE A 106 -5.42 5.97 -5.84
CA PHE A 106 -6.56 5.71 -4.98
C PHE A 106 -7.74 5.18 -5.80
N GLY A 107 -8.21 3.97 -5.48
CA GLY A 107 -9.36 3.36 -6.11
C GLY A 107 -9.14 2.95 -7.57
N THR A 108 -7.89 2.87 -8.04
CA THR A 108 -7.54 2.52 -9.43
C THR A 108 -6.60 1.33 -9.55
N VAL A 109 -6.15 0.78 -8.42
CA VAL A 109 -5.21 -0.34 -8.34
C VAL A 109 -5.94 -1.67 -8.11
N GLY A 110 -5.53 -2.71 -8.82
CA GLY A 110 -6.12 -4.05 -8.79
C GLY A 110 -7.28 -4.21 -9.78
N SER A 111 -8.22 -5.09 -9.45
CA SER A 111 -9.46 -5.29 -10.19
C SER A 111 -10.47 -4.17 -9.94
N GLU A 112 -11.52 -4.07 -10.77
CA GLU A 112 -12.62 -3.13 -10.51
C GLU A 112 -13.31 -3.36 -9.15
N ASP A 113 -13.34 -4.60 -8.68
CA ASP A 113 -13.89 -4.95 -7.37
C ASP A 113 -12.96 -4.54 -6.24
N ASP A 114 -11.64 -4.52 -6.47
CA ASP A 114 -10.68 -3.92 -5.53
C ASP A 114 -10.89 -2.41 -5.42
N SER A 115 -11.08 -1.72 -6.56
CA SER A 115 -11.43 -0.29 -6.59
C SER A 115 -12.69 0.02 -5.78
N LYS A 116 -13.78 -0.73 -6.00
CA LYS A 116 -15.03 -0.55 -5.24
C LYS A 116 -14.83 -0.81 -3.75
N ARG A 117 -14.05 -1.84 -3.41
CA ARG A 117 -13.77 -2.21 -2.01
C ARG A 117 -12.91 -1.17 -1.31
N GLU A 118 -11.89 -0.63 -1.98
CA GLU A 118 -11.06 0.46 -1.44
C GLU A 118 -11.89 1.72 -1.19
N ILE A 119 -12.68 2.15 -2.18
CA ILE A 119 -13.57 3.32 -2.06
C ILE A 119 -14.56 3.11 -0.91
N ALA A 120 -15.21 1.93 -0.83
CA ALA A 120 -16.13 1.61 0.25
C ALA A 120 -15.45 1.62 1.63
N ALA A 121 -14.26 1.02 1.74
CA ALA A 121 -13.49 1.00 2.98
C ALA A 121 -13.10 2.41 3.41
N PHE A 122 -12.65 3.26 2.49
CA PHE A 122 -12.33 4.67 2.77
C PHE A 122 -13.54 5.41 3.36
N PHE A 123 -14.68 5.38 2.67
CA PHE A 123 -15.88 6.07 3.14
C PHE A 123 -16.44 5.48 4.44
N ALA A 124 -16.31 4.16 4.65
CA ALA A 124 -16.70 3.53 5.92
C ALA A 124 -15.86 4.05 7.10
N HIS A 125 -14.53 4.14 6.94
CA HIS A 125 -13.65 4.68 7.98
C HIS A 125 -13.89 6.17 8.22
N VAL A 126 -13.96 6.98 7.15
CA VAL A 126 -14.28 8.41 7.28
C VAL A 126 -15.60 8.60 8.02
N THR A 127 -16.65 7.87 7.63
CA THR A 127 -17.95 7.93 8.29
C THR A 127 -17.87 7.51 9.76
N HIS A 128 -17.07 6.49 10.10
CA HIS A 128 -16.89 6.09 11.50
C HIS A 128 -16.21 7.19 12.33
N GLU A 129 -15.15 7.79 11.79
CA GLU A 129 -14.36 8.80 12.50
C GLU A 129 -15.09 10.16 12.60
N THR A 130 -15.89 10.52 11.60
CA THR A 130 -16.59 11.83 11.55
C THR A 130 -18.06 11.75 11.94
N GLY A 131 -18.66 10.56 11.92
CA GLY A 131 -20.10 10.33 12.11
C GLY A 131 -20.55 10.17 13.56
N ARG A 132 -19.98 10.95 14.49
CA ARG A 132 -20.44 10.96 15.89
C ARG A 132 -21.38 12.13 16.19
N ARG A 133 -22.65 11.73 16.37
CA ARG A 133 -23.88 12.39 16.87
C ARG A 133 -24.72 13.20 15.90
#